data_AF-A0A4Y3FRM8-F1
#
_entry.id   AF-A0A4Y3FRM8-F1
#
_cell.length_a   1.000
_cell.length_b   1.000
_cell.length_c   1.000
_cell.angle_alpha   90.00
_cell.angle_beta   90.00
_cell.angle_gamma   90.00
#
_symmetry.space_group_name_H-M   'P 1'
#
loop_
_entity.id
_entity.type
_entity.pdbx_description
1 polymer ?
#
loop_
_entity_poly.entity_id
_entity_poly.type
_entity_poly.pdbx_seq_one_letter_code
_entity_poly.pdbx_strand_id
1 'polypeptide(L)' 'MIEIQGKKALGVVIELGKAPIVFIRADLGFIMCGFLDISVANNIGKTCAKVMGVACLVRDQGNRLIRRH' A
#
# COMPACT_ATOMS: atom_id res chain seq x y z
N MET A 1 -0.30 -9.26 -9.21
CA MET A 1 0.72 -9.21 -8.13
C MET A 1 1.72 -8.09 -8.42
N ILE A 2 2.30 -7.52 -7.38
CA ILE A 2 3.42 -6.55 -7.44
C ILE A 2 4.64 -7.13 -6.75
N GLU A 3 5.82 -6.60 -7.06
CA GLU A 3 7.09 -7.01 -6.46
C GLU A 3 7.74 -5.81 -5.80
N ILE A 4 8.20 -5.98 -4.55
CA ILE A 4 8.84 -4.95 -3.74
C ILE A 4 10.10 -5.58 -3.14
N GLN A 5 11.28 -5.12 -3.54
CA GLN A 5 12.58 -5.63 -3.06
C GLN A 5 12.70 -7.17 -3.18
N GLY A 6 12.29 -7.75 -4.32
CA GLY A 6 12.34 -9.20 -4.53
C GLY A 6 11.23 -10.01 -3.84
N LYS A 7 10.32 -9.36 -3.09
CA LYS A 7 9.20 -10.01 -2.42
C LYS A 7 7.89 -9.75 -3.17
N LYS A 8 7.05 -10.77 -3.26
CA LYS A 8 5.73 -10.66 -3.89
C LYS A 8 4.72 -10.07 -2.91
N ALA A 9 3.87 -9.20 -3.42
CA ALA A 9 2.74 -8.64 -2.70
C ALA A 9 1.50 -8.55 -3.62
N LEU A 10 0.32 -8.47 -3.01
CA LEU A 10 -0.92 -8.17 -3.69
C LEU A 10 -1.17 -6.67 -3.62
N GLY A 11 -1.17 -5.99 -4.76
CA GLY A 11 -1.61 -4.60 -4.88
C GLY A 11 -3.02 -4.54 -5.49
N VAL A 12 -3.89 -3.75 -4.89
CA VAL A 12 -5.28 -3.55 -5.32
C VAL A 12 -5.58 -2.06 -5.33
N VAL A 13 -6.18 -1.60 -6.43
CA VAL A 13 -6.80 -0.28 -6.55
C VAL A 13 -8.23 -0.49 -7.03
N ILE A 14 -9.20 0.04 -6.30
CA ILE A 14 -10.63 -0.03 -6.66
C ILE A 14 -11.17 1.39 -6.62
N GLU A 15 -11.67 1.86 -7.76
CA GLU A 15 -12.32 3.17 -7.83
C GLU A 15 -13.60 3.19 -6.99
N LEU A 16 -13.72 4.17 -6.11
CA LEU A 16 -14.87 4.31 -5.22
C LEU A 16 -15.33 5.78 -5.19
N GLY A 17 -16.03 6.19 -6.25
CA GLY A 17 -16.59 7.53 -6.36
C GLY A 17 -15.53 8.62 -6.27
N LYS A 18 -15.50 9.36 -5.16
CA LYS A 18 -14.59 10.51 -4.97
C LYS A 18 -13.14 10.13 -4.61
N ALA A 19 -12.91 8.93 -4.08
CA ALA A 19 -11.56 8.49 -3.69
C ALA A 19 -11.43 6.97 -3.82
N PRO A 20 -10.33 6.44 -4.38
CA PRO A 20 -10.17 5.00 -4.56
C PRO A 20 -9.79 4.29 -3.26
N ILE A 21 -10.15 3.01 -3.17
CA ILE A 21 -9.54 2.08 -2.21
C ILE A 21 -8.18 1.68 -2.77
N VAL A 22 -7.12 1.91 -2.00
CA VAL A 22 -5.75 1.52 -2.32
C VAL A 22 -5.26 0.60 -1.21
N PHE A 23 -4.75 -0.57 -1.60
CA PHE A 23 -4.39 -1.63 -0.67
C PHE A 23 -3.17 -2.42 -1.17
N ILE A 24 -2.24 -2.72 -0.26
CA ILE A 24 -1.12 -3.62 -0.49
C ILE A 24 -1.06 -4.66 0.64
N ARG A 25 -1.08 -5.95 0.29
CA ARG A 25 -0.87 -7.06 1.24
C ARG A 25 0.40 -7.82 0.93
N ALA A 26 1.20 -8.06 1.96
CA ALA A 26 2.35 -8.94 1.96
C ALA A 26 2.20 -10.03 3.06
N ASP A 27 3.22 -10.87 3.22
CA ASP A 27 3.17 -12.01 4.14
C ASP A 27 2.96 -11.60 5.60
N LEU A 28 3.61 -10.50 6.02
CA LEU A 28 3.60 -10.06 7.41
C LEU A 28 2.48 -9.09 7.76
N GLY A 29 1.73 -8.58 6.78
CA GLY A 29 0.75 -7.52 7.03
C GLY A 29 0.27 -6.81 5.77
N PHE A 30 -0.38 -5.67 5.96
CA PHE A 30 -0.90 -4.89 4.84
C PHE A 30 -0.88 -3.38 5.11
N ILE A 31 -0.88 -2.60 4.04
CA ILE A 31 -1.05 -1.14 4.07
C ILE A 31 -2.33 -0.82 3.31
N MET A 32 -3.14 0.07 3.84
CA MET A 32 -4.37 0.51 3.19
C MET A 32 -4.56 2.01 3.34
N CYS A 33 -5.29 2.60 2.40
CA CYS A 33 -5.62 4.02 2.41
C CYS A 33 -6.55 4.42 3.58
N GLY A 34 -7.04 5.66 3.54
CA GLY A 34 -7.84 6.27 4.60
C GLY A 34 -9.11 5.51 5.00
N PHE A 35 -9.57 4.57 4.18
CA PHE A 35 -10.69 3.66 4.45
C PHE A 35 -10.36 2.58 5.51
N LEU A 36 -9.10 2.39 5.89
CA LEU A 36 -8.73 1.46 6.95
C LEU A 36 -9.26 1.92 8.31
N ASP A 37 -10.02 1.06 8.98
CA ASP A 37 -10.27 1.15 10.42
C ASP A 37 -9.17 0.38 11.17
N ILE A 38 -8.31 1.13 11.85
CA ILE A 38 -7.20 0.57 12.63
C ILE A 38 -7.70 -0.20 13.85
N SER A 39 -8.85 0.17 14.42
CA SER A 39 -9.42 -0.49 15.59
C SER A 39 -9.84 -1.92 15.23
N VAL A 40 -10.49 -2.07 14.07
CA VAL A 40 -10.83 -3.40 13.53
C VAL A 40 -9.57 -4.21 13.26
N ALA A 41 -8.55 -3.59 12.63
CA ALA A 41 -7.30 -4.28 12.30
C ALA A 41 -6.51 -4.75 13.56
N ASN A 42 -6.54 -3.96 14.64
CA ASN A 42 -5.95 -4.32 15.92
C ASN A 42 -6.70 -5.49 16.58
N ASN A 43 -8.04 -5.48 16.53
CA ASN A 43 -8.86 -6.55 17.10
C ASN A 43 -8.63 -7.92 16.44
N ILE A 44 -8.24 -7.94 15.17
CA ILE A 44 -7.91 -9.17 14.42
C ILE A 44 -6.42 -9.55 14.51
N GLY A 45 -5.62 -8.82 15.30
CA GLY A 45 -4.21 -9.11 15.53
C GLY A 45 -3.33 -9.01 14.28
N LYS A 46 -3.68 -8.13 13.34
CA LYS A 46 -2.93 -7.97 12.08
C LYS A 46 -2.00 -6.77 12.12
N THR A 47 -0.74 -6.98 11.75
CA THR A 47 0.19 -5.88 11.46
C THR A 47 -0.34 -5.10 10.26
N CYS A 48 -0.62 -3.82 10.45
CA CYS A 48 -1.08 -2.95 9.38
C CYS A 48 -0.61 -1.51 9.54
N ALA A 49 -0.67 -0.75 8.45
CA ALA A 49 -0.49 0.70 8.49
C ALA A 49 -1.56 1.41 7.66
N LYS A 50 -1.99 2.57 8.15
CA LYS A 50 -2.92 3.47 7.47
C LYS A 50 -2.15 4.59 6.79
N VAL A 51 -2.42 4.84 5.51
CA VAL A 51 -1.87 5.97 4.76
C VAL A 51 -2.99 6.88 4.24
N MET A 52 -2.75 8.18 4.21
CA MET A 52 -3.75 9.20 3.84
C MET A 52 -3.35 9.90 2.54
N GLY A 53 -4.33 10.37 1.76
CA GLY A 53 -4.08 11.18 0.57
C GLY A 53 -3.46 10.42 -0.62
N VAL A 54 -3.63 9.09 -0.69
CA VAL A 54 -3.13 8.25 -1.78
C VAL A 54 -4.24 7.89 -2.75
N ALA A 55 -3.92 7.82 -4.04
CA ALA A 55 -4.89 7.48 -5.10
C ALA A 55 -4.45 6.31 -5.99
N CYS A 56 -3.17 5.94 -5.99
CA CYS A 56 -2.65 4.94 -6.91
C CYS A 56 -1.48 4.15 -6.34
N LEU A 57 -1.15 3.04 -7.00
CA LEU A 57 0.08 2.29 -6.79
C LEU A 57 1.06 2.65 -7.90
N VAL A 58 2.28 3.01 -7.54
CA VAL A 58 3.36 3.26 -8.49
C VAL A 58 4.40 2.16 -8.36
N ARG A 59 4.96 1.72 -9.50
CA ARG A 59 6.15 0.87 -9.54
C ARG A 59 7.35 1.77 -9.77
N ASP A 60 8.24 1.85 -8.81
CA ASP A 60 9.55 2.44 -9.04
C ASP A 60 10.45 1.41 -9.73
N GLN A 61 10.92 1.74 -10.93
CA GLN A 61 11.83 0.89 -11.71
C GLN A 61 13.32 1.20 -11.43
N GLY A 62 13.63 1.87 -10.31
CA GLY A 62 15.00 2.00 -9.82
C GLY A 62 15.98 2.53 -10.88
N ASN A 63 15.74 3.72 -11.44
CA ASN A 63 16.79 4.47 -12.14
C ASN A 63 16.57 5.99 -12.15
N ARG A 64 16.15 6.57 -11.01
CA ARG A 64 15.98 8.03 -10.90
C ARG A 64 16.93 8.62 -9.85
N LEU A 65 18.17 8.85 -10.30
CA LEU A 65 19.04 9.96 -9.90
C LEU A 65 19.23 10.18 -8.39
N ILE A 66 20.17 9.45 -7.80
CA ILE A 66 21.03 10.00 -6.72
C ILE A 66 22.38 10.34 -7.36
N ARG A 67 22.38 11.33 -8.25
CA ARG A 67 23.57 12.12 -8.61
C ARG A 67 23.22 13.58 -8.34
N ARG A 68 23.37 14.00 -7.08
CA ARG A 68 23.65 15.39 -6.75
C ARG A 68 24.90 15.36 -5.89
N HIS A 69 25.93 16.02 -6.42
CA HIS A 69 27.21 16.31 -5.78
C HIS A 69 27.02 17.03 -4.45
#